data_AF-A0A7V2QDX8-F1
#
_entry.id   AF-A0A7V2QDX8-F1
#
_cell.length_a   1.000
_cell.length_b   1.000
_cell.length_c   1.000
_cell.angle_alpha   90.00
_cell.angle_beta   90.00
_cell.angle_gamma   90.00
#
_symmetry.space_group_name_H-M   'P 1'
#
loop_
_entity.id
_entity.type
_entity.pdbx_description
1 polymer ?
#
loop_
_entity_poly.entity_id
_entity_poly.type
_entity_poly.pdbx_seq_one_letter_code
_entity_poly.pdbx_strand_id
1 'polypeptide(L)'
;MLVGYPRLEALFRRAAGLDLTKQRAKEICEFVQVKLHDLLLVAERNARYNNRQVIWEADLPITKGLAESIRQYRELEMEEGVELEPILEYLATVPPLAYPLEVEVEQRLPEIVGGLMLCVARILKVLNGGGRAFEPDHLEAAREILDLTL
;
A
#
# COMPACT_ATOMS: atom_id res chain seq x y z
N MET A 1 -11.44 0.69 6.73
CA MET A 1 -10.48 -0.05 5.87
C MET A 1 -9.97 0.95 4.85
N LEU A 2 -8.70 0.89 4.46
CA LEU A 2 -8.15 1.81 3.46
C LEU A 2 -8.88 1.76 2.12
N VAL A 3 -9.39 0.58 1.74
CA VAL A 3 -10.07 0.34 0.47
C VAL A 3 -11.33 -0.47 0.72
N GLY A 4 -12.46 -0.07 0.13
CA GLY A 4 -13.70 -0.84 0.19
C GLY A 4 -13.55 -2.22 -0.46
N TYR A 5 -14.24 -3.22 0.10
CA TYR A 5 -14.13 -4.62 -0.36
C TYR A 5 -14.34 -4.79 -1.88
N PRO A 6 -15.40 -4.24 -2.53
CA PRO A 6 -15.61 -4.44 -3.96
C PRO A 6 -14.46 -3.90 -4.82
N ARG A 7 -13.89 -2.77 -4.41
CA ARG A 7 -12.77 -2.12 -5.10
C ARG A 7 -11.48 -2.92 -4.95
N LEU A 8 -11.21 -3.42 -3.75
CA LEU A 8 -10.04 -4.28 -3.52
C LEU A 8 -10.17 -5.61 -4.27
N GLU A 9 -11.36 -6.22 -4.30
CA GLU A 9 -11.64 -7.44 -5.06
C GLU A 9 -11.39 -7.20 -6.57
N ALA A 10 -11.89 -6.10 -7.12
CA ALA A 10 -11.66 -5.73 -8.52
C ALA A 10 -10.17 -5.53 -8.83
N LEU A 11 -9.43 -4.84 -7.93
CA LEU A 11 -7.99 -4.65 -8.07
C LEU A 11 -7.24 -5.98 -8.08
N PHE A 12 -7.50 -6.88 -7.13
CA PHE A 12 -6.81 -8.17 -7.05
C PHE A 12 -7.14 -9.09 -8.22
N ARG A 13 -8.39 -9.04 -8.70
CA ARG A 13 -8.80 -9.75 -9.92
C ARG A 13 -8.06 -9.22 -11.15
N ARG A 14 -7.95 -7.91 -11.31
CA ARG A 14 -7.28 -7.30 -12.48
C ARG A 14 -5.75 -7.45 -12.42
N ALA A 15 -5.17 -7.30 -11.23
CA ALA A 15 -3.73 -7.37 -11.01
C ALA A 15 -3.15 -8.78 -11.10
N ALA A 16 -3.88 -9.78 -10.62
CA ALA A 16 -3.36 -11.11 -10.36
C ALA A 16 -4.32 -12.26 -10.68
N GLY A 17 -5.56 -11.96 -11.09
CA GLY A 17 -6.59 -12.98 -11.29
C GLY A 17 -7.00 -13.67 -9.98
N LEU A 18 -6.87 -12.98 -8.85
CA LEU A 18 -7.20 -13.51 -7.52
C LEU A 18 -8.62 -13.12 -7.12
N ASP A 19 -9.35 -14.06 -6.50
CA ASP A 19 -10.64 -13.82 -5.89
C ASP A 19 -10.47 -13.64 -4.37
N LEU A 20 -10.91 -12.51 -3.85
CA LEU A 20 -10.80 -12.18 -2.43
C LEU A 20 -12.07 -12.55 -1.66
N THR A 21 -11.89 -13.02 -0.43
CA THR A 21 -12.98 -13.00 0.56
C THR A 21 -12.95 -11.69 1.33
N LYS A 22 -14.07 -11.30 1.94
CA LYS A 22 -14.15 -10.10 2.79
C LYS A 22 -13.14 -10.14 3.94
N GLN A 23 -12.90 -11.32 4.49
CA GLN A 23 -11.91 -11.51 5.57
C GLN A 23 -10.49 -11.22 5.07
N ARG A 24 -10.07 -11.83 3.95
CA ARG A 24 -8.72 -11.58 3.40
C ARG A 24 -8.54 -10.14 2.96
N ALA A 25 -9.56 -9.53 2.39
CA ALA A 25 -9.55 -8.11 2.06
C ALA A 25 -9.27 -7.21 3.27
N LYS A 26 -9.89 -7.53 4.42
CA LYS A 26 -9.67 -6.81 5.68
C LYS A 26 -8.23 -6.98 6.18
N GLU A 27 -7.74 -8.21 6.23
CA GLU A 27 -6.37 -8.52 6.65
C GLU A 27 -5.34 -7.83 5.76
N ILE A 28 -5.58 -7.81 4.44
CA ILE A 28 -4.74 -7.11 3.46
C ILE A 28 -4.69 -5.60 3.76
N CYS A 29 -5.85 -4.97 4.00
CA CYS A 29 -5.89 -3.56 4.38
C CYS A 29 -5.15 -3.30 5.70
N GLU A 30 -5.36 -4.16 6.70
CA GLU A 30 -4.77 -4.04 8.04
C GLU A 30 -3.25 -4.09 8.03
N PHE A 31 -2.62 -4.84 7.11
CA PHE A 31 -1.17 -4.81 7.00
C PHE A 31 -0.66 -3.71 6.06
N VAL A 32 -1.35 -3.42 4.96
CA VAL A 32 -0.90 -2.37 4.01
C VAL A 32 -0.90 -1.01 4.67
N GLN A 33 -1.85 -0.74 5.57
CA GLN A 33 -1.87 0.48 6.37
C GLN A 33 -0.65 0.60 7.30
N VAL A 34 -0.18 -0.51 7.88
CA VAL A 34 1.05 -0.53 8.69
C VAL A 34 2.25 -0.22 7.81
N LYS A 35 2.36 -0.85 6.63
CA LYS A 35 3.44 -0.55 5.67
C LYS A 35 3.43 0.88 5.18
N LEU A 36 2.27 1.47 4.96
CA LEU A 36 2.18 2.89 4.63
C LEU A 36 2.75 3.75 5.77
N HIS A 37 2.37 3.49 7.02
CA HIS A 37 2.85 4.24 8.17
C HIS A 37 4.38 4.09 8.36
N ASP A 38 4.92 2.89 8.19
CA ASP A 38 6.36 2.63 8.26
C ASP A 38 7.14 3.45 7.21
N LEU A 39 6.64 3.52 5.96
CA LEU A 39 7.24 4.35 4.91
C LEU A 39 7.25 5.84 5.31
N LEU A 40 6.18 6.33 5.95
CA LEU A 40 6.07 7.72 6.39
C LEU A 40 6.97 8.02 7.60
N LEU A 41 7.17 7.09 8.53
CA LEU A 41 8.11 7.23 9.64
C LEU A 41 9.56 7.36 9.14
N VAL A 42 9.92 6.56 8.13
CA VAL A 42 11.23 6.68 7.48
C VAL A 42 11.35 8.02 6.75
N ALA A 43 10.28 8.47 6.09
CA ALA A 43 10.26 9.76 5.40
C ALA A 43 10.41 10.94 6.37
N GLU A 44 9.77 10.90 7.55
CA GLU A 44 9.99 11.88 8.61
C GLU A 44 11.46 11.95 9.03
N ARG A 45 12.09 10.79 9.26
CA ARG A 45 13.51 10.71 9.60
C ARG A 45 14.39 11.34 8.50
N ASN A 46 14.07 11.09 7.24
CA ASN A 46 14.80 11.60 6.08
C ASN A 46 14.60 13.13 5.93
N ALA A 47 13.38 13.63 6.15
CA ALA A 47 13.10 15.07 6.17
C ALA A 47 13.93 15.75 7.27
N ARG A 48 13.97 15.16 8.48
CA ARG A 48 14.81 15.63 9.59
C ARG A 48 16.29 15.70 9.20
N TYR A 49 16.81 14.64 8.58
CA TYR A 49 18.20 14.57 8.15
C TYR A 49 18.55 15.67 7.13
N ASN A 50 17.57 16.03 6.29
CA ASN A 50 17.68 17.12 5.32
C ASN A 50 17.34 18.51 5.90
N ASN A 51 17.23 18.65 7.23
CA ASN A 51 16.84 19.89 7.91
C ASN A 51 15.50 20.48 7.43
N ARG A 52 14.56 19.62 7.01
CA ARG A 52 13.20 20.01 6.64
C ARG A 52 12.21 19.63 7.73
N GLN A 53 11.20 20.48 7.89
CA GLN A 53 10.06 20.27 8.80
C GLN A 53 8.77 19.94 8.03
N VAL A 54 8.93 19.46 6.79
CA VAL A 54 7.86 19.02 5.90
C VAL A 54 8.42 17.83 5.12
N ILE A 55 7.63 16.76 5.03
CA ILE A 55 7.98 15.53 4.31
C ILE A 55 7.70 15.73 2.82
N TRP A 56 8.74 15.61 2.00
CA TRP A 56 8.66 15.72 0.54
C TRP A 56 8.73 14.33 -0.08
N GLU A 57 8.38 14.23 -1.37
CA GLU A 57 8.45 12.96 -2.10
C GLU A 57 9.83 12.29 -1.97
N ALA A 58 10.90 13.08 -2.08
CA ALA A 58 12.28 12.59 -2.02
C ALA A 58 12.66 11.97 -0.66
N ASP A 59 11.85 12.16 0.38
CA ASP A 59 12.06 11.51 1.68
C ASP A 59 11.47 10.11 1.75
N LEU A 60 10.45 9.82 0.94
CA LEU A 60 9.80 8.52 0.95
C LEU A 60 10.82 7.46 0.50
N PRO A 61 10.99 6.35 1.25
CA PRO A 61 11.91 5.28 0.88
C PRO A 61 11.31 4.39 -0.22
N ILE A 62 10.76 4.99 -1.29
CA ILE A 62 10.17 4.27 -2.41
C ILE A 62 11.31 3.74 -3.28
N THR A 63 11.55 2.43 -3.19
CA THR A 63 12.50 1.75 -4.06
C THR A 63 12.04 1.77 -5.51
N LYS A 64 12.95 1.54 -6.46
CA LYS A 64 12.61 1.42 -7.89
C LYS A 64 11.52 0.36 -8.13
N GLY A 65 11.55 -0.75 -7.39
CA GLY A 65 10.54 -1.81 -7.49
C GLY A 65 9.15 -1.35 -7.04
N LEU A 66 9.06 -0.62 -5.92
CA LEU A 66 7.78 -0.06 -5.47
C LEU A 66 7.29 1.06 -6.40
N ALA A 67 8.18 1.93 -6.90
CA ALA A 67 7.83 2.96 -7.87
C ALA A 67 7.22 2.38 -9.16
N GLU A 68 7.75 1.25 -9.62
CA GLU A 68 7.21 0.49 -10.75
C GLU A 68 5.78 0.00 -10.46
N SER A 69 5.54 -0.58 -9.29
CA SER A 69 4.20 -1.01 -8.88
C SER A 69 3.22 0.16 -8.74
N ILE A 70 3.65 1.31 -8.20
CA ILE A 70 2.83 2.52 -8.13
C ILE A 70 2.44 2.98 -9.54
N ARG A 71 3.40 3.01 -10.48
CA ARG A 71 3.12 3.38 -11.86
C ARG A 71 2.14 2.41 -12.53
N GLN A 72 2.38 1.11 -12.38
CA GLN A 72 1.51 0.10 -12.98
C GLN A 72 0.12 0.09 -12.37
N TYR A 73 -0.02 0.42 -11.08
CA TYR A 73 -1.33 0.65 -10.47
C TYR A 73 -2.09 1.79 -11.17
N ARG A 74 -1.43 2.90 -11.52
CA ARG A 74 -2.05 3.99 -12.29
C ARG A 74 -2.49 3.56 -13.69
N GLU A 75 -1.75 2.64 -14.31
CA GLU A 75 -2.06 2.07 -15.62
C GLU A 75 -3.23 1.06 -15.58
N LEU A 76 -3.66 0.60 -14.39
CA LEU A 76 -4.79 -0.32 -14.26
C LEU A 76 -6.13 0.32 -14.56
N GLU A 77 -6.24 1.62 -14.85
CA GLU A 77 -7.49 2.30 -15.25
C GLU A 77 -8.73 1.78 -14.50
N MET A 78 -8.67 1.87 -13.16
CA MET A 78 -9.78 1.49 -12.30
C MET A 78 -10.86 2.58 -12.38
N GLU A 79 -12.12 2.20 -12.56
CA GLU A 79 -13.25 3.16 -12.53
C GLU A 79 -13.27 3.95 -11.21
N GLU A 80 -12.92 3.29 -10.11
CA GLU A 80 -12.70 3.92 -8.82
C GLU A 80 -11.35 3.47 -8.26
N GLY A 81 -10.43 4.42 -8.09
CA GLY A 81 -9.14 4.20 -7.43
C GLY A 81 -9.27 4.19 -5.91
N VAL A 82 -8.18 3.90 -5.19
CA VAL A 82 -8.09 4.13 -3.75
C VAL A 82 -8.46 5.59 -3.43
N GLU A 83 -9.20 5.81 -2.35
CA GLU A 83 -9.61 7.14 -1.89
C GLU A 83 -8.60 7.68 -0.87
N LEU A 84 -8.44 9.01 -0.84
CA LEU A 84 -7.57 9.67 0.13
C LEU A 84 -8.18 9.66 1.54
N GLU A 85 -9.48 9.94 1.67
CA GLU A 85 -10.14 10.12 2.98
C GLU A 85 -9.95 8.92 3.93
N PRO A 86 -10.19 7.66 3.51
CA PRO A 86 -9.99 6.51 4.41
C PRO A 86 -8.53 6.31 4.84
N ILE A 87 -7.58 6.82 4.05
CA ILE A 87 -6.15 6.80 4.40
C ILE A 87 -5.87 7.83 5.49
N LEU A 88 -6.37 9.06 5.33
CA LEU A 88 -6.22 10.13 6.33
C LEU A 88 -6.91 9.76 7.64
N GLU A 89 -8.10 9.17 7.58
CA GLU A 89 -8.81 8.61 8.74
C GLU A 89 -7.94 7.58 9.48
N TYR A 90 -7.30 6.66 8.75
CA TYR A 90 -6.39 5.69 9.36
C TYR A 90 -5.16 6.37 9.99
N LEU A 91 -4.52 7.31 9.29
CA LEU A 91 -3.34 8.01 9.80
C LEU A 91 -3.65 8.81 11.08
N ALA A 92 -4.90 9.26 11.25
CA ALA A 92 -5.35 9.90 12.49
C ALA A 92 -5.53 8.93 13.69
N THR A 93 -5.51 7.61 13.45
CA THR A 93 -5.63 6.58 14.52
C THR A 93 -4.30 6.06 15.04
N VAL A 94 -3.20 6.32 14.33
CA VAL A 94 -1.84 5.89 14.70
C VAL A 94 -1.05 7.07 15.29
N PRO A 95 0.10 6.83 15.97
CA PRO A 95 0.94 7.91 16.46
C PRO A 95 1.25 8.91 15.34
N PRO A 96 0.99 10.21 15.56
CA PRO A 96 1.14 11.23 14.52
C PRO A 96 2.61 11.43 14.18
N LEU A 97 2.85 11.81 12.92
CA LEU A 97 4.16 12.27 12.47
C LEU A 97 4.48 13.62 13.13
N ALA A 98 5.75 13.84 13.44
CA ALA A 98 6.29 15.12 13.89
C ALA A 98 6.26 16.20 12.80
N TYR A 99 6.27 15.80 11.52
CA TYR A 99 6.24 16.71 10.38
C TYR A 99 5.04 16.42 9.46
N PRO A 100 4.38 17.46 8.94
CA PRO A 100 3.32 17.28 7.95
C PRO A 100 3.88 16.77 6.61
N LEU A 101 2.99 16.17 5.83
CA LEU A 101 3.24 15.88 4.42
C LEU A 101 3.13 17.16 3.62
N GLU A 102 3.98 17.29 2.60
CA GLU A 102 3.74 18.25 1.52
C GLU A 102 2.45 17.85 0.76
N VAL A 103 1.75 18.84 0.18
CA VAL A 103 0.41 18.63 -0.41
C VAL A 103 0.43 17.62 -1.55
N GLU A 104 1.44 17.65 -2.42
CA GLU A 104 1.58 16.67 -3.50
C GLU A 104 1.88 15.27 -2.95
N VAL A 105 2.62 15.16 -1.84
CA VAL A 105 2.84 13.88 -1.15
C VAL A 105 1.53 13.31 -0.59
N GLU A 106 0.74 14.14 0.09
CA GLU A 106 -0.56 13.74 0.64
C GLU A 106 -1.51 13.26 -0.47
N GLN A 107 -1.59 14.02 -1.57
CA GLN A 107 -2.42 13.66 -2.74
C GLN A 107 -1.98 12.35 -3.41
N ARG A 108 -0.74 11.92 -3.20
CA ARG A 108 -0.19 10.68 -3.75
C ARG A 108 -0.35 9.46 -2.86
N LEU A 109 -0.80 9.62 -1.62
CA LEU A 109 -1.07 8.48 -0.73
C LEU A 109 -1.95 7.40 -1.36
N PRO A 110 -3.03 7.72 -2.12
CA PRO A 110 -3.82 6.69 -2.79
C PRO A 110 -3.04 5.88 -3.83
N GLU A 111 -2.12 6.51 -4.56
CA GLU A 111 -1.26 5.82 -5.53
C GLU A 111 -0.25 4.90 -4.81
N ILE A 112 0.30 5.35 -3.69
CA ILE A 112 1.22 4.57 -2.87
C ILE A 112 0.50 3.35 -2.30
N VAL A 113 -0.68 3.52 -1.71
CA VAL A 113 -1.51 2.41 -1.21
C VAL A 113 -1.88 1.46 -2.34
N GLY A 114 -2.30 1.97 -3.50
CA GLY A 114 -2.60 1.15 -4.68
C GLY A 114 -1.39 0.34 -5.17
N GLY A 115 -0.21 0.95 -5.20
CA GLY A 115 1.05 0.29 -5.54
C GLY A 115 1.45 -0.79 -4.53
N LEU A 116 1.27 -0.54 -3.23
CA LEU A 116 1.44 -1.55 -2.19
C LEU A 116 0.49 -2.71 -2.41
N MET A 117 -0.81 -2.46 -2.59
CA MET A 117 -1.82 -3.50 -2.88
C MET A 117 -1.46 -4.32 -4.12
N LEU A 118 -0.92 -3.68 -5.16
CA LEU A 118 -0.46 -4.36 -6.37
C LEU A 118 0.74 -5.29 -6.09
N CYS A 119 1.69 -4.87 -5.25
CA CYS A 119 2.77 -5.75 -4.78
C CYS A 119 2.21 -6.99 -4.09
N VAL A 120 1.26 -6.80 -3.16
CA VAL A 120 0.62 -7.89 -2.42
C VAL A 120 -0.05 -8.90 -3.36
N ALA A 121 -0.87 -8.40 -4.29
CA ALA A 121 -1.58 -9.24 -5.24
C ALA A 121 -0.61 -10.10 -6.08
N ARG A 122 0.53 -9.54 -6.49
CA ARG A 122 1.54 -10.25 -7.28
C ARG A 122 2.35 -11.24 -6.47
N ILE A 123 2.73 -10.91 -5.24
CA ILE A 123 3.40 -11.84 -4.35
C ILE A 123 2.49 -13.06 -4.12
N LEU A 124 1.21 -12.83 -3.81
CA LEU A 124 0.23 -13.91 -3.66
C LEU A 124 0.08 -14.75 -4.93
N LYS A 125 0.09 -14.13 -6.11
CA LYS A 125 0.02 -14.85 -7.39
C LYS A 125 1.20 -15.79 -7.61
N VAL A 126 2.39 -15.36 -7.20
CA VAL A 126 3.60 -16.20 -7.27
C VAL A 126 3.50 -17.34 -6.26
N LEU A 127 3.09 -17.04 -5.02
CA LEU A 127 3.00 -18.02 -3.94
C LEU A 127 1.92 -19.09 -4.18
N ASN A 128 0.76 -18.72 -4.72
CA ASN A 128 -0.36 -19.64 -4.93
C ASN A 128 -0.29 -20.45 -6.24
N GLY A 129 0.86 -20.43 -6.93
CA GLY A 129 1.08 -21.21 -8.16
C GLY A 129 0.15 -20.83 -9.32
N GLY A 130 -0.35 -19.59 -9.36
CA GLY A 130 -1.22 -19.14 -10.44
C GLY A 130 -2.71 -19.39 -10.22
N GLY A 131 -3.12 -19.96 -9.08
CA GLY A 131 -4.52 -20.16 -8.72
C GLY A 131 -5.34 -18.86 -8.63
N ARG A 132 -6.67 -18.99 -8.59
CA ARG A 132 -7.59 -17.86 -8.31
C ARG A 132 -7.79 -17.63 -6.81
N ALA A 133 -7.88 -18.70 -6.04
CA ALA A 133 -7.93 -18.65 -4.58
C ALA A 133 -6.52 -18.80 -4.00
N PHE A 134 -6.33 -18.35 -2.76
CA PHE A 134 -5.12 -18.57 -1.99
C PHE A 134 -5.47 -18.95 -0.55
N GLU A 135 -4.70 -19.89 -0.01
CA GLU A 135 -4.76 -20.29 1.40
C GLU A 135 -4.22 -19.20 2.35
N PRO A 136 -4.62 -19.22 3.64
CA PRO A 136 -4.16 -18.26 4.65
C PRO A 136 -2.63 -18.14 4.70
N ASP A 137 -1.92 -19.26 4.59
CA ASP A 137 -0.46 -19.34 4.68
C ASP A 137 0.24 -18.54 3.57
N HIS A 138 -0.38 -18.39 2.39
CA HIS A 138 0.19 -17.55 1.33
C HIS A 138 0.15 -16.06 1.71
N LEU A 139 -0.89 -15.62 2.44
CA LEU A 139 -1.00 -14.24 2.89
C LEU A 139 -0.02 -13.95 4.03
N GLU A 140 0.18 -14.91 4.93
CA GLU A 140 1.22 -14.82 5.96
C GLU A 140 2.62 -14.74 5.32
N ALA A 141 2.94 -15.63 4.38
CA ALA A 141 4.19 -15.56 3.63
C ALA A 141 4.36 -14.25 2.85
N ALA A 142 3.29 -13.72 2.25
CA ALA A 142 3.34 -12.43 1.56
C ALA A 142 3.65 -11.27 2.52
N ARG A 143 3.13 -11.34 3.75
CA ARG A 143 3.44 -10.38 4.82
C ARG A 143 4.91 -10.47 5.23
N GLU A 144 5.43 -11.67 5.48
CA GLU A 144 6.84 -11.88 5.83
C GLU A 144 7.79 -11.33 4.76
N ILE A 145 7.49 -11.56 3.47
CA ILE A 145 8.28 -11.03 2.36
C ILE A 145 8.30 -9.49 2.38
N LEU A 146 7.17 -8.86 2.67
CA LEU A 146 7.10 -7.40 2.76
C LEU A 146 7.77 -6.86 4.02
N ASP A 147 7.73 -7.58 5.15
CA ASP A 147 8.49 -7.23 6.36
C ASP A 147 10.01 -7.26 6.14
N LEU A 148 10.49 -8.08 5.20
CA LEU A 148 11.90 -8.12 4.82
C LEU A 148 12.31 -7.03 3.83
N THR A 149 11.35 -6.36 3.19
CA THR A 149 11.63 -5.47 2.04
C THR A 149 11.09 -4.05 2.16
N LEU A 150 10.14 -3.80 3.08
CA LEU A 150 9.50 -2.50 3.34
C LEU A 150 9.49 -2.16 4.83
#